data_AF-A0A661RNZ2-F1
#
_entry.id   AF-A0A661RNZ2-F1
#
_cell.length_a   1.000
_cell.length_b   1.000
_cell.length_c   1.000
_cell.angle_alpha   90.00
_cell.angle_beta   90.00
_cell.angle_gamma   90.00
#
_symmetry.space_group_name_H-M   'P 1'
#
loop_
_entity.id
_entity.type
_entity.pdbx_description
1 polymer ?
#
loop_
_entity_poly.entity_id
_entity_poly.type
_entity_poly.pdbx_seq_one_letter_code
_entity_poly.pdbx_strand_id
1 'polypeptide(L)'
;MTTSELKSRVRLQFNMELAEFLKQKVEVEHLYDYEIARILEADAALVGRLRKAFGIKRADGFQRRFEQTYGAGAVEKFKQIIEKPENTLADLGRYFGFSREYARQVYRNIYGYPYTEAFRKKILARKHKLHDERMKRKRIAALMSVRKKIESLGLPAYLRTRRHGHEIFVNGHKVALRCTSKTMMIGNNRYFRISNRLCANQDCDFFICLCRSDTKNAHYIIPRHAMPKYGVYLPPDAGPHESKYAAFKEAWHLLTDRKQTQGVS
;
A
#
# COMPACT_ATOMS: atom_id res chain seq x y z
N MET A 1 27.91 -9.19 52.27
CA MET A 1 28.55 -8.83 50.98
C MET A 1 28.36 -7.34 50.72
N THR A 2 29.46 -6.61 50.52
CA THR A 2 29.46 -5.16 50.27
C THR A 2 29.31 -4.85 48.77
N THR A 3 28.96 -3.61 48.43
CA THR A 3 28.87 -3.16 47.02
C THR A 3 30.22 -3.22 46.30
N SER A 4 31.33 -3.04 47.02
CA SER A 4 32.68 -3.13 46.47
C SER A 4 33.03 -4.58 46.08
N GLU A 5 32.73 -5.54 46.96
CA GLU A 5 32.89 -6.98 46.68
C GLU A 5 32.08 -7.42 45.45
N LEU A 6 30.85 -6.94 45.32
CA LEU A 6 29.98 -7.19 44.17
C LEU A 6 30.57 -6.66 42.86
N LYS A 7 31.10 -5.44 42.87
CA LYS A 7 31.76 -4.86 41.67
C LYS A 7 32.95 -5.71 41.25
N SER A 8 33.82 -6.08 42.19
CA SER A 8 34.98 -6.92 41.91
C SER A 8 34.59 -8.29 41.38
N ARG A 9 33.57 -8.93 41.96
CA ARG A 9 33.06 -10.23 41.51
C ARG A 9 32.50 -10.17 40.09
N VAL A 10 31.66 -9.18 39.80
CA VAL A 10 31.08 -9.03 38.44
C VAL A 10 32.18 -8.78 37.41
N ARG A 11 33.17 -7.95 37.75
CA ARG A 11 34.30 -7.67 36.87
C ARG A 11 35.16 -8.90 36.62
N LEU A 12 35.43 -9.72 37.65
CA LEU A 12 36.22 -10.95 37.51
C LEU A 12 35.47 -12.06 36.76
N GLN A 13 34.18 -12.23 37.01
CA GLN A 13 33.41 -13.36 36.49
C GLN A 13 32.77 -13.10 35.12
N PHE A 14 32.35 -11.86 34.85
CA PHE A 14 31.60 -11.50 33.65
C PHE A 14 32.32 -10.47 32.78
N ASN A 15 33.50 -10.00 33.19
CA ASN A 15 34.31 -9.00 32.47
C ASN A 15 33.52 -7.73 32.07
N MET A 16 32.70 -7.24 33.00
CA MET A 16 31.88 -6.04 32.80
C MET A 16 31.68 -5.28 34.11
N GLU A 17 31.24 -4.03 34.03
CA GLU A 17 30.93 -3.23 35.21
C GLU A 17 29.55 -3.62 35.81
N LEU A 18 29.40 -3.46 37.12
CA LEU A 18 28.18 -3.88 37.85
C LEU A 18 26.90 -3.23 37.29
N ALA A 19 26.97 -1.98 36.85
CA ALA A 19 25.84 -1.28 36.26
C ALA A 19 25.47 -1.86 34.88
N GLU A 20 26.46 -2.19 34.05
CA GLU A 20 26.26 -2.84 32.75
C GLU A 20 25.68 -4.24 32.90
N PHE A 21 26.20 -5.03 33.84
CA PHE A 21 25.68 -6.35 34.17
C PHE A 21 24.21 -6.28 34.56
N LEU A 22 23.85 -5.40 35.51
CA LEU A 22 22.47 -5.24 35.94
C LEU A 22 21.56 -4.80 34.79
N LYS A 23 22.05 -3.88 33.94
CA LYS A 23 21.29 -3.42 32.78
C LYS A 23 21.05 -4.57 31.79
N GLN A 24 22.07 -5.34 31.46
CA GLN A 24 21.95 -6.50 30.58
C GLN A 24 20.98 -7.54 31.14
N LYS A 25 21.13 -7.92 32.41
CA LYS A 25 20.27 -8.95 33.04
C LYS A 25 18.80 -8.52 33.15
N VAL A 26 18.53 -7.23 33.35
CA VAL A 26 17.16 -6.73 33.52
C VAL A 26 16.51 -6.36 32.18
N GLU A 27 17.22 -5.67 31.28
CA GLU A 27 16.67 -5.14 30.04
C GLU A 27 16.74 -6.12 28.86
N VAL A 28 17.76 -6.99 28.83
CA VAL A 28 17.97 -7.96 27.74
C VAL A 28 17.46 -9.34 28.14
N GLU A 29 17.82 -9.81 29.33
CA GLU A 29 17.45 -11.16 29.80
C GLU A 29 16.15 -11.18 30.64
N HIS A 30 15.58 -10.01 30.95
CA HIS A 30 14.32 -9.87 31.69
C HIS A 30 14.28 -10.62 33.04
N LEU A 31 15.43 -10.71 33.72
CA LEU A 31 15.54 -11.34 35.03
C LEU A 31 15.00 -10.45 36.15
N TYR A 32 14.40 -11.08 37.15
CA TYR A 32 13.96 -10.38 38.37
C TYR A 32 15.12 -10.18 39.36
N ASP A 33 14.96 -9.19 40.24
CA ASP A 33 15.96 -8.84 41.27
C ASP A 33 16.43 -10.08 42.09
N TYR A 34 15.53 -11.03 42.38
CA TYR A 34 15.86 -12.26 43.13
C TYR A 34 16.64 -13.32 42.31
N GLU A 35 16.54 -13.31 40.99
CA GLU A 35 17.27 -14.24 40.11
C GLU A 35 18.69 -13.72 39.91
N ILE A 36 18.82 -12.41 39.72
CA ILE A 36 20.10 -11.72 39.69
C ILE A 36 20.82 -11.88 41.03
N ALA A 37 20.09 -11.78 42.15
CA ALA A 37 20.61 -12.05 43.47
C ALA A 37 21.17 -13.47 43.61
N ARG A 38 20.49 -14.48 43.04
CA ARG A 38 21.02 -15.85 43.00
C ARG A 38 22.30 -15.98 42.16
N ILE A 39 22.38 -15.32 41.01
CA ILE A 39 23.59 -15.32 40.16
C ILE A 39 24.78 -14.69 40.89
N LEU A 40 24.53 -13.62 41.64
CA LEU A 40 25.55 -12.86 42.36
C LEU A 40 25.82 -13.39 43.77
N GLU A 41 25.09 -14.43 44.21
CA GLU A 41 25.03 -14.89 45.61
C GLU A 41 24.86 -13.72 46.59
N ALA A 42 23.95 -12.81 46.24
CA ALA A 42 23.67 -11.57 46.96
C ALA A 42 22.27 -11.58 47.58
N ASP A 43 22.02 -10.61 48.44
CA ASP A 43 20.68 -10.30 48.92
C ASP A 43 19.85 -9.59 47.82
N ALA A 44 18.59 -10.01 47.65
CA ALA A 44 17.71 -9.45 46.63
C ALA A 44 17.36 -7.96 46.87
N ALA A 45 17.29 -7.53 48.13
CA ALA A 45 17.07 -6.11 48.45
C ALA A 45 18.31 -5.26 48.13
N LEU A 46 19.52 -5.81 48.25
CA LEU A 46 20.74 -5.16 47.78
C LEU A 46 20.73 -4.96 46.26
N VAL A 47 20.39 -5.99 45.48
CA VAL A 47 20.25 -5.88 44.01
C VAL A 47 19.18 -4.85 43.64
N GLY A 48 18.02 -4.88 44.31
CA GLY A 48 16.95 -3.92 44.08
C GLY A 48 17.33 -2.46 44.40
N ARG A 49 18.16 -2.23 45.43
CA ARG A 49 18.73 -0.91 45.75
C ARG A 49 19.72 -0.46 44.68
N LEU A 50 20.63 -1.33 44.24
CA LEU A 50 21.60 -1.02 43.20
C LEU A 50 20.93 -0.69 41.86
N ARG A 51 19.94 -1.49 41.46
CA ARG A 51 19.13 -1.24 40.26
C ARG A 51 18.50 0.17 40.29
N LYS A 52 17.89 0.55 41.42
CA LYS A 52 17.32 1.90 41.60
C LYS A 52 18.40 2.99 41.54
N ALA A 53 19.55 2.78 42.19
CA ALA A 53 20.66 3.72 42.18
C ALA A 53 21.23 3.96 40.77
N PHE A 54 21.21 2.94 39.90
CA PHE A 54 21.61 3.06 38.50
C PHE A 54 20.49 3.51 37.55
N GLY A 55 19.29 3.84 38.07
CA GLY A 55 18.16 4.29 37.24
C GLY A 55 17.53 3.21 36.35
N ILE A 56 17.85 1.93 36.57
CA ILE A 56 17.36 0.82 35.76
C ILE A 56 15.92 0.49 36.22
N LYS A 57 14.95 0.41 35.30
CA LYS A 57 13.57 0.01 35.63
C LYS A 57 13.50 -1.50 35.90
N ARG A 58 12.50 -1.96 36.65
CA ARG A 58 12.29 -3.42 36.82
C ARG A 58 12.02 -4.07 35.46
N ALA A 59 12.44 -5.32 35.30
CA ALA A 59 12.07 -6.11 34.13
C ALA A 59 10.53 -6.14 34.00
N ASP A 60 10.03 -5.76 32.83
CA ASP A 60 8.63 -5.97 32.50
C ASP A 60 8.44 -7.46 32.22
N GLY A 61 8.09 -8.21 33.27
CA GLY A 61 7.92 -9.67 33.19
C GLY A 61 6.78 -10.11 32.26
N PHE A 62 6.12 -9.19 31.55
CA PHE A 62 5.09 -9.51 30.56
C PHE A 62 5.60 -10.50 29.51
N GLN A 63 6.71 -10.20 28.83
CA GLN A 63 7.22 -11.07 27.75
C GLN A 63 7.47 -12.49 28.25
N ARG A 64 8.14 -12.60 29.40
CA ARG A 64 8.44 -13.90 30.01
C ARG A 64 7.16 -14.67 30.39
N ARG A 65 6.20 -14.03 31.04
CA ARG A 65 4.91 -14.68 31.38
C ARG A 65 4.15 -15.09 30.12
N PHE A 66 4.17 -14.26 29.10
CA PHE A 66 3.50 -14.55 27.83
C PHE A 66 4.14 -15.75 27.12
N GLU A 67 5.47 -15.82 27.04
CA GLU A 67 6.18 -16.96 26.45
C GLU A 67 6.08 -18.23 27.29
N GLN A 68 6.01 -18.12 28.62
CA GLN A 68 5.73 -19.28 29.49
C GLN A 68 4.34 -19.88 29.24
N THR A 69 3.33 -19.03 29.04
CA THR A 69 1.95 -19.48 28.80
C THR A 69 1.73 -19.98 27.37
N TYR A 70 2.31 -19.32 26.38
CA TYR A 70 2.00 -19.56 24.96
C TYR A 70 3.15 -20.16 24.15
N GLY A 71 4.28 -20.44 24.78
CA GLY A 71 5.47 -21.02 24.17
C GLY A 71 6.56 -20.01 23.82
N ALA A 72 7.80 -20.51 23.70
CA ALA A 72 8.95 -19.72 23.30
C ALA A 72 8.72 -19.04 21.94
N GLY A 73 9.02 -17.74 21.85
CA GLY A 73 8.80 -16.96 20.63
C GLY A 73 7.34 -16.56 20.37
N ALA A 74 6.43 -16.77 21.33
CA ALA A 74 5.02 -16.35 21.19
C ALA A 74 4.87 -14.85 20.90
N VAL A 75 5.70 -13.98 21.50
CA VAL A 75 5.68 -12.54 21.23
C VAL A 75 6.01 -12.24 19.77
N GLU A 76 7.03 -12.91 19.22
CA GLU A 76 7.42 -12.72 17.83
C GLU A 76 6.32 -13.24 16.88
N LYS A 77 5.71 -14.37 17.22
CA LYS A 77 4.57 -14.90 16.47
C LYS A 77 3.37 -13.96 16.51
N PHE A 78 3.11 -13.33 17.65
CA PHE A 78 2.07 -12.32 17.81
C PHE A 78 2.31 -11.15 16.84
N LYS A 79 3.54 -10.61 16.77
CA LYS A 79 3.94 -9.55 15.83
C LYS A 79 3.71 -9.98 14.38
N GLN A 80 4.23 -11.14 13.98
CA GLN A 80 4.08 -11.68 12.63
C GLN A 80 2.61 -11.81 12.19
N ILE A 81 1.72 -12.19 13.10
CA ILE A 81 0.29 -12.30 12.81
C ILE A 81 -0.34 -10.92 12.71
N ILE A 82 -0.13 -10.05 13.70
CA ILE A 82 -0.83 -8.76 13.77
C ILE A 82 -0.30 -7.71 12.81
N GLU A 83 0.92 -7.85 12.29
CA GLU A 83 1.46 -6.92 11.30
C GLU A 83 0.91 -7.18 9.90
N LYS A 84 0.40 -8.39 9.64
CA LYS A 84 -0.30 -8.68 8.38
C LYS A 84 -1.55 -7.78 8.26
N PRO A 85 -1.72 -7.04 7.14
CA PRO A 85 -2.83 -6.10 6.98
C PRO A 85 -4.21 -6.74 7.07
N GLU A 86 -4.31 -8.03 6.76
CA GLU A 86 -5.57 -8.77 6.67
C GLU A 86 -6.02 -9.29 8.04
N ASN A 87 -5.07 -9.52 8.94
CA ASN A 87 -5.32 -10.01 10.28
C ASN A 87 -5.76 -8.93 11.27
N THR A 88 -6.48 -9.36 12.28
CA THR A 88 -7.15 -8.59 13.32
C THR A 88 -6.82 -9.15 14.70
N LEU A 89 -7.20 -8.41 15.75
CA LEU A 89 -7.11 -8.90 17.13
C LEU A 89 -7.92 -10.18 17.37
N ALA A 90 -9.00 -10.41 16.60
CA ALA A 90 -9.78 -11.63 16.71
C ALA A 90 -9.02 -12.83 16.13
N ASP A 91 -8.21 -12.62 15.09
CA ASP A 91 -7.37 -13.67 14.50
C ASP A 91 -6.26 -14.10 15.46
N LEU A 92 -5.67 -13.14 16.17
CA LEU A 92 -4.76 -13.43 17.27
C LEU A 92 -5.44 -14.23 18.38
N GLY A 93 -6.63 -13.81 18.79
CA GLY A 93 -7.40 -14.52 19.80
C GLY A 93 -7.68 -15.98 19.41
N ARG A 94 -8.03 -16.22 18.14
CA ARG A 94 -8.20 -17.57 17.60
C ARG A 94 -6.90 -18.38 17.58
N TYR A 95 -5.78 -17.75 17.20
CA TYR A 95 -4.49 -18.43 17.13
C TYR A 95 -3.96 -18.85 18.51
N PHE A 96 -4.03 -17.94 19.49
CA PHE A 96 -3.49 -18.17 20.84
C PHE A 96 -4.52 -18.73 21.83
N GLY A 97 -5.79 -18.87 21.43
CA GLY A 97 -6.86 -19.35 22.31
C GLY A 97 -7.29 -18.35 23.39
N PHE A 98 -7.19 -17.04 23.15
CA PHE A 98 -7.60 -16.00 24.09
C PHE A 98 -8.63 -15.01 23.52
N SER A 99 -9.22 -14.19 24.39
CA SER A 99 -10.22 -13.20 23.98
C SER A 99 -9.61 -12.05 23.17
N ARG A 100 -10.43 -11.41 22.33
CA ARG A 100 -10.03 -10.21 21.57
C ARG A 100 -9.57 -9.07 22.48
N GLU A 101 -10.18 -8.91 23.65
CA GLU A 101 -9.80 -7.85 24.58
C GLU A 101 -8.44 -8.13 25.23
N TYR A 102 -8.15 -9.39 25.55
CA TYR A 102 -6.81 -9.76 26.00
C TYR A 102 -5.76 -9.52 24.90
N ALA A 103 -6.09 -9.83 23.64
CA ALA A 103 -5.25 -9.50 22.49
C ALA A 103 -4.91 -8.00 22.42
N ARG A 104 -5.88 -7.14 22.72
CA ARG A 104 -5.69 -5.68 22.75
C ARG A 104 -4.75 -5.25 23.88
N GLN A 105 -4.87 -5.85 25.06
CA GLN A 105 -3.99 -5.59 26.20
C GLN A 105 -2.56 -6.04 25.88
N VAL A 106 -2.39 -7.25 25.35
CA VAL A 106 -1.10 -7.78 24.89
C VAL A 106 -0.48 -6.85 23.83
N TYR A 107 -1.27 -6.38 22.85
CA TYR A 107 -0.80 -5.43 21.86
C TYR A 107 -0.22 -4.16 22.51
N ARG A 108 -0.94 -3.58 23.48
CA ARG A 108 -0.48 -2.38 24.19
C ARG A 108 0.81 -2.63 24.95
N ASN A 109 0.96 -3.80 25.57
CA ASN A 109 2.18 -4.15 26.30
C ASN A 109 3.39 -4.34 25.37
N ILE A 110 3.18 -4.92 24.18
CA ILE A 110 4.25 -5.14 23.20
C ILE A 110 4.65 -3.84 22.48
N TYR A 111 3.68 -3.04 22.03
CA TYR A 111 3.92 -1.89 21.16
C TYR A 111 3.97 -0.54 21.90
N GLY A 112 3.53 -0.49 23.16
CA GLY A 112 3.51 0.74 23.97
C GLY A 112 2.39 1.73 23.62
N TYR A 113 1.56 1.45 22.61
CA TYR A 113 0.44 2.31 22.20
C TYR A 113 -0.83 1.51 21.84
N PRO A 114 -2.01 2.15 21.78
CA PRO A 114 -3.26 1.45 21.51
C PRO A 114 -3.40 0.92 20.07
N TYR A 115 -3.95 -0.28 19.91
CA TYR A 115 -4.21 -0.90 18.59
C TYR A 115 -5.07 -0.04 17.65
N THR A 116 -5.90 0.86 18.18
CA THR A 116 -6.77 1.75 17.39
C THR A 116 -6.01 2.53 16.32
N GLU A 117 -4.76 2.93 16.60
CA GLU A 117 -3.93 3.65 15.63
C GLU A 117 -3.51 2.77 14.45
N ALA A 118 -3.02 1.56 14.74
CA ALA A 118 -2.67 0.58 13.73
C ALA A 118 -3.91 0.14 12.93
N PHE A 119 -5.06 0.00 13.59
CA PHE A 119 -6.32 -0.35 12.96
C PHE A 119 -6.78 0.69 11.93
N ARG A 120 -6.69 1.98 12.26
CA ARG A 120 -7.00 3.08 11.33
C ARG A 120 -6.12 3.02 10.08
N LYS A 121 -4.81 2.81 10.25
CA LYS A 121 -3.86 2.65 9.14
C LYS A 121 -4.24 1.45 8.25
N LYS A 122 -4.57 0.31 8.86
CA LYS A 122 -5.02 -0.89 8.13
C LYS A 122 -6.31 -0.67 7.35
N ILE A 123 -7.31 -0.02 7.93
CA ILE A 123 -8.57 0.31 7.23
C ILE A 123 -8.28 1.17 6.01
N LEU A 124 -7.46 2.21 6.16
CA LEU A 124 -7.14 3.10 5.06
C LEU A 124 -6.45 2.33 3.91
N ALA A 125 -5.46 1.49 4.25
CA ALA A 125 -4.78 0.64 3.27
C ALA A 125 -5.74 -0.31 2.54
N ARG A 126 -6.67 -0.95 3.26
CA ARG A 126 -7.70 -1.82 2.67
C ARG A 126 -8.62 -1.03 1.72
N LYS A 127 -9.06 0.16 2.13
CA LYS A 127 -9.90 1.04 1.28
C LYS A 127 -9.17 1.43 -0.01
N HIS A 128 -7.88 1.78 0.08
CA HIS A 128 -7.06 2.07 -1.11
C HIS A 128 -6.92 0.85 -2.03
N LYS A 129 -6.59 -0.33 -1.48
CA LYS A 129 -6.48 -1.58 -2.25
C LYS A 129 -7.79 -1.91 -2.99
N LEU A 130 -8.93 -1.85 -2.29
CA LEU A 130 -10.25 -2.08 -2.89
C LEU A 130 -10.60 -1.05 -3.97
N HIS A 131 -10.28 0.22 -3.73
CA HIS A 131 -10.47 1.27 -4.72
C HIS A 131 -9.63 1.00 -5.97
N ASP A 132 -8.36 0.63 -5.83
CA ASP A 132 -7.46 0.35 -6.94
C ASP A 132 -7.88 -0.88 -7.73
N GLU A 133 -8.32 -1.95 -7.06
CA GLU A 133 -8.90 -3.14 -7.70
C GLU A 133 -10.17 -2.79 -8.49
N ARG A 134 -11.08 -2.01 -7.89
CA ARG A 134 -12.29 -1.53 -8.56
C ARG A 134 -11.95 -0.70 -9.79
N MET A 135 -10.96 0.19 -9.69
CA MET A 135 -10.51 1.00 -10.82
C MET A 135 -9.85 0.16 -11.91
N LYS A 136 -9.08 -0.87 -11.56
CA LYS A 136 -8.52 -1.84 -12.51
C LYS A 136 -9.61 -2.56 -13.28
N ARG A 137 -10.64 -3.08 -12.59
CA ARG A 137 -11.81 -3.71 -13.24
C ARG A 137 -12.52 -2.77 -14.21
N LYS A 138 -12.78 -1.52 -13.80
CA LYS A 138 -13.40 -0.50 -14.66
C LYS A 138 -12.57 -0.21 -15.92
N ARG A 139 -11.23 -0.13 -15.79
CA ARG A 139 -10.32 0.08 -16.93
C ARG A 139 -10.37 -1.10 -17.91
N ILE A 140 -10.32 -2.33 -17.40
CA ILE A 140 -10.41 -3.54 -18.24
C ILE A 140 -11.76 -3.58 -18.97
N ALA A 141 -12.87 -3.32 -18.28
CA ALA A 141 -14.19 -3.27 -18.90
C ALA A 141 -14.29 -2.18 -19.99
N ALA A 142 -13.69 -1.01 -19.78
CA ALA A 142 -13.62 0.05 -20.79
C ALA A 142 -12.84 -0.40 -22.03
N LEU A 143 -11.70 -1.04 -21.82
CA LEU A 143 -10.84 -1.55 -22.87
C LEU A 143 -11.55 -2.62 -23.71
N MET A 144 -12.25 -3.55 -23.07
CA MET A 144 -13.07 -4.56 -23.76
C MET A 144 -14.22 -3.93 -24.55
N SER A 145 -14.88 -2.91 -24.00
CA SER A 145 -15.94 -2.18 -24.70
C SER A 145 -15.44 -1.50 -25.97
N VAL A 146 -14.28 -0.85 -25.91
CA VAL A 146 -13.67 -0.17 -27.06
C VAL A 146 -13.20 -1.18 -28.10
N ARG A 147 -12.59 -2.29 -27.67
CA ARG A 147 -12.19 -3.39 -28.56
C ARG A 147 -13.39 -3.93 -29.35
N LYS A 148 -14.49 -4.25 -28.66
CA LYS A 148 -15.73 -4.72 -29.32
C LYS A 148 -16.26 -3.71 -30.34
N LYS A 149 -16.17 -2.41 -30.04
CA LYS A 149 -16.57 -1.35 -30.97
C LYS A 149 -15.66 -1.31 -32.21
N ILE A 150 -14.35 -1.42 -32.05
CA ILE A 150 -13.40 -1.45 -33.17
C ILE A 150 -13.62 -2.68 -34.04
N GLU A 151 -13.81 -3.86 -33.43
CA GLU A 151 -14.11 -5.11 -34.14
C GLU A 151 -15.43 -5.00 -34.93
N SER A 152 -16.46 -4.36 -34.36
CA SER A 152 -17.73 -4.13 -35.06
C SER A 152 -17.63 -3.22 -36.29
N LEU A 153 -16.54 -2.44 -36.39
CA LEU A 153 -16.24 -1.58 -37.56
C LEU A 153 -15.38 -2.31 -38.60
N GLY A 154 -15.11 -3.61 -38.43
CA GLY A 154 -14.26 -4.39 -39.33
C GLY A 154 -12.77 -4.07 -39.23
N LEU A 155 -12.34 -3.33 -38.19
CA LEU A 155 -10.94 -2.96 -38.00
C LEU A 155 -10.21 -4.02 -37.18
N PRO A 156 -9.06 -4.53 -37.63
CA PRO A 156 -8.28 -5.51 -36.87
C PRO A 156 -7.70 -4.85 -35.62
N ALA A 157 -8.04 -5.40 -34.46
CA ALA A 157 -7.56 -4.93 -33.17
C ALA A 157 -6.96 -6.07 -32.35
N TYR A 158 -5.81 -5.83 -31.72
CA TYR A 158 -5.22 -6.76 -30.77
C TYR A 158 -4.68 -6.05 -29.55
N LEU A 159 -4.59 -6.81 -28.46
CA LEU A 159 -4.12 -6.34 -27.16
C LEU A 159 -2.78 -6.99 -26.84
N ARG A 160 -1.80 -6.18 -26.47
CA ARG A 160 -0.52 -6.67 -25.95
C ARG A 160 -0.42 -6.34 -24.47
N THR A 161 -0.37 -7.37 -23.63
CA THR A 161 -0.16 -7.21 -22.20
C THR A 161 1.32 -7.19 -21.89
N ARG A 162 1.81 -6.13 -21.26
CA ARG A 162 3.17 -6.02 -20.70
C ARG A 162 3.10 -6.04 -19.17
N ARG A 163 4.26 -6.24 -18.52
CA ARG A 163 4.42 -6.29 -17.05
C ARG A 163 3.76 -5.13 -16.30
N HIS A 164 3.62 -3.96 -16.95
CA HIS A 164 3.08 -2.73 -16.34
C HIS A 164 1.87 -2.11 -17.07
N GLY A 165 1.23 -2.81 -18.01
CA GLY A 165 0.04 -2.27 -18.69
C GLY A 165 -0.46 -3.05 -19.90
N HIS A 166 -1.58 -2.60 -20.46
CA HIS A 166 -2.14 -3.13 -21.71
C HIS A 166 -1.95 -2.09 -22.82
N GLU A 167 -1.35 -2.51 -23.93
CA GLU A 167 -1.22 -1.74 -25.16
C GLU A 167 -2.31 -2.20 -26.14
N ILE A 168 -2.96 -1.25 -26.81
CA ILE A 168 -3.98 -1.53 -27.82
C ILE A 168 -3.37 -1.18 -29.17
N PHE A 169 -3.50 -2.09 -30.13
CA PHE A 169 -3.14 -1.84 -31.52
C PHE A 169 -4.37 -1.96 -32.39
N VAL A 170 -4.56 -0.98 -33.28
CA VAL A 170 -5.66 -0.95 -34.24
C VAL A 170 -5.05 -0.71 -35.61
N ASN A 171 -5.18 -1.68 -36.52
CA ASN A 171 -4.67 -1.57 -37.88
C ASN A 171 -3.19 -1.12 -37.99
N GLY A 172 -2.36 -1.60 -37.05
CA GLY A 172 -0.93 -1.26 -36.95
C GLY A 172 -0.61 0.00 -36.14
N HIS A 173 -1.60 0.82 -35.80
CA HIS A 173 -1.42 2.00 -34.95
C HIS A 173 -1.44 1.66 -33.48
N LYS A 174 -0.54 2.25 -32.70
CA LYS A 174 -0.53 2.14 -31.25
C LYS A 174 -1.51 3.15 -30.65
N VAL A 175 -2.50 2.67 -29.90
CA VAL A 175 -3.60 3.49 -29.40
C VAL A 175 -3.65 3.54 -27.88
N ALA A 176 -3.75 4.76 -27.34
CA ALA A 176 -3.92 4.98 -25.90
C ALA A 176 -5.39 5.22 -25.55
N LEU A 177 -5.93 4.45 -24.61
CA LEU A 177 -7.30 4.61 -24.12
C LEU A 177 -7.35 5.55 -22.91
N ARG A 178 -8.19 6.59 -23.02
CA ARG A 178 -8.56 7.50 -21.93
C ARG A 178 -10.06 7.37 -21.69
N CYS A 179 -10.47 7.30 -20.43
CA CYS A 179 -11.89 7.20 -20.09
C CYS A 179 -12.25 8.25 -19.05
N THR A 180 -13.39 8.91 -19.25
CA THR A 180 -13.95 9.83 -18.28
C THR A 180 -15.47 9.70 -18.26
N SER A 181 -16.05 9.84 -17.08
CA SER A 181 -17.47 10.09 -16.88
C SER A 181 -17.70 11.45 -16.20
N LYS A 182 -16.62 12.21 -15.95
CA LYS A 182 -16.69 13.49 -15.26
C LYS A 182 -16.94 14.58 -16.27
N THR A 183 -18.08 15.24 -16.10
CA THR A 183 -18.43 16.47 -16.80
C THR A 183 -18.05 17.68 -15.94
N MET A 184 -17.90 18.82 -16.59
CA MET A 184 -17.65 20.12 -15.98
C MET A 184 -18.28 21.20 -16.85
N MET A 185 -18.79 22.24 -16.23
CA MET A 185 -19.33 23.41 -16.92
C MET A 185 -18.23 24.45 -17.13
N ILE A 186 -18.14 25.01 -18.34
CA ILE A 186 -17.32 26.18 -18.65
C ILE A 186 -18.26 27.17 -19.34
N GLY A 187 -18.58 28.27 -18.66
CA GLY A 187 -19.72 29.10 -19.03
C GLY A 187 -21.00 28.26 -19.04
N ASN A 188 -21.78 28.36 -20.12
CA ASN A 188 -23.03 27.61 -20.30
C ASN A 188 -22.82 26.24 -20.95
N ASN A 189 -21.60 25.90 -21.33
CA ASN A 189 -21.30 24.70 -22.09
C ASN A 189 -20.75 23.59 -21.18
N ARG A 190 -21.24 22.38 -21.41
CA ARG A 190 -20.81 21.17 -20.71
C ARG A 190 -19.63 20.54 -21.44
N TYR A 191 -18.62 20.08 -20.69
CA TYR A 191 -17.44 19.42 -21.25
C TYR A 191 -17.09 18.17 -20.46
N PHE A 192 -16.62 17.14 -21.14
CA PHE A 192 -15.87 16.05 -20.53
C PHE A 192 -14.41 16.48 -20.34
N ARG A 193 -13.88 16.30 -19.14
CA ARG A 193 -12.47 16.58 -18.84
C ARG A 193 -11.64 15.30 -18.85
N ILE A 194 -10.54 15.29 -19.60
CA ILE A 194 -9.53 14.24 -19.57
C ILE A 194 -8.18 14.89 -19.26
N SER A 195 -7.56 14.51 -18.15
CA SER A 195 -6.22 14.98 -17.79
C SER A 195 -5.13 14.03 -18.30
N ASN A 196 -4.05 14.61 -18.80
CA ASN A 196 -2.86 13.88 -19.20
C ASN A 196 -1.85 13.93 -18.04
N ARG A 197 -1.36 12.76 -17.58
CA ARG A 197 -0.22 12.72 -16.67
C ARG A 197 1.05 13.00 -17.47
N LEU A 198 1.98 13.77 -16.88
CA LEU A 198 3.17 14.37 -17.52
C LEU A 198 4.07 13.41 -18.34
N CYS A 199 3.96 12.08 -18.18
CA CYS A 199 4.79 11.10 -18.89
C CYS A 199 4.02 9.95 -19.58
N ALA A 200 2.68 9.93 -19.55
CA ALA A 200 1.90 8.74 -19.96
C ALA A 200 1.57 8.65 -21.47
N ASN A 201 2.13 9.52 -22.30
CA ASN A 201 1.60 9.87 -23.64
C ASN A 201 2.65 9.89 -24.77
N GLN A 202 3.88 9.44 -24.54
CA GLN A 202 4.98 9.65 -25.49
C GLN A 202 5.16 8.55 -26.54
N ASP A 203 4.39 7.46 -26.47
CA ASP A 203 4.53 6.32 -27.37
C ASP A 203 3.15 5.79 -27.79
N CYS A 204 2.38 6.62 -28.50
CA CYS A 204 1.16 6.21 -29.19
C CYS A 204 0.93 7.09 -30.42
N ASP A 205 0.19 6.57 -31.39
CA ASP A 205 -0.20 7.26 -32.62
C ASP A 205 -1.50 8.04 -32.42
N PHE A 206 -2.46 7.42 -31.72
CA PHE A 206 -3.78 7.99 -31.47
C PHE A 206 -4.22 7.82 -30.01
N PHE A 207 -5.11 8.71 -29.59
CA PHE A 207 -5.85 8.62 -28.34
C PHE A 207 -7.31 8.31 -28.63
N ILE A 208 -7.84 7.25 -28.02
CA ILE A 208 -9.28 7.03 -27.92
C ILE A 208 -9.74 7.57 -26.58
N CYS A 209 -10.55 8.62 -26.62
CA CYS A 209 -11.19 9.22 -25.46
C CYS A 209 -12.62 8.71 -25.36
N LEU A 210 -12.87 7.77 -24.45
CA LEU A 210 -14.19 7.26 -24.11
C LEU A 210 -14.85 8.18 -23.07
N CYS A 211 -15.85 8.94 -23.52
CA CYS A 211 -16.69 9.80 -22.70
C CYS A 211 -17.99 9.06 -22.35
N ARG A 212 -18.17 8.72 -21.08
CA ARG A 212 -19.36 8.01 -20.61
C ARG A 212 -20.42 9.00 -20.14
N SER A 213 -21.61 8.86 -20.69
CA SER A 213 -22.84 9.56 -20.27
C SER A 213 -23.88 8.52 -19.88
N ASP A 214 -24.89 8.93 -19.12
CA ASP A 214 -26.01 8.07 -18.72
C ASP A 214 -26.86 7.63 -19.93
N THR A 215 -26.87 8.44 -21.00
CA THR A 215 -27.67 8.18 -22.20
C THR A 215 -26.89 7.48 -23.31
N LYS A 216 -25.70 7.97 -23.65
CA LYS A 216 -24.88 7.42 -24.74
C LYS A 216 -23.39 7.70 -24.52
N ASN A 217 -22.57 6.67 -24.73
CA ASN A 217 -21.12 6.84 -24.76
C ASN A 217 -20.70 7.54 -26.07
N ALA A 218 -19.78 8.48 -25.96
CA ALA A 218 -19.14 9.14 -27.09
C ALA A 218 -17.64 8.79 -27.11
N HIS A 219 -17.10 8.62 -28.31
CA HIS A 219 -15.69 8.35 -28.54
C HIS A 219 -15.07 9.51 -29.31
N TYR A 220 -13.88 9.94 -28.90
CA TYR A 220 -13.09 10.90 -29.68
C TYR A 220 -11.77 10.26 -30.04
N ILE A 221 -11.44 10.27 -31.33
CA ILE A 221 -10.22 9.67 -31.88
C ILE A 221 -9.29 10.83 -32.22
N ILE A 222 -8.33 11.11 -31.35
CA ILE A 222 -7.47 12.29 -31.44
C ILE A 222 -6.04 11.84 -31.81
N PRO A 223 -5.50 12.29 -32.95
CA PRO A 223 -4.09 12.04 -33.29
C PRO A 223 -3.15 12.58 -32.22
N ARG A 224 -2.00 11.94 -32.03
CA ARG A 224 -1.03 12.36 -31.01
C ARG A 224 -0.64 13.83 -31.10
N HIS A 225 -0.38 14.33 -32.31
CA HIS A 225 0.03 15.72 -32.53
C HIS A 225 -1.08 16.73 -32.19
N ALA A 226 -2.35 16.31 -32.23
CA ALA A 226 -3.50 17.14 -31.88
C ALA A 226 -3.84 17.09 -30.38
N MET A 227 -3.28 16.14 -29.62
CA MET A 227 -3.55 15.98 -28.19
C MET A 227 -2.74 16.98 -27.35
N PRO A 228 -3.38 17.85 -26.54
CA PRO A 228 -2.68 18.81 -25.69
C PRO A 228 -1.90 18.16 -24.54
N LYS A 229 -0.81 18.81 -24.13
CA LYS A 229 0.12 18.30 -23.09
C LYS A 229 -0.55 18.00 -21.75
N TYR A 230 -1.45 18.88 -21.29
CA TYR A 230 -2.03 18.81 -19.93
C TYR A 230 -3.39 18.10 -19.86
N GLY A 231 -4.07 17.94 -20.98
CA GLY A 231 -5.40 17.36 -21.05
C GLY A 231 -6.34 18.12 -21.97
N VAL A 232 -7.48 17.51 -22.26
CA VAL A 232 -8.46 17.98 -23.24
C VAL A 232 -9.84 18.13 -22.63
N TYR A 233 -10.59 19.11 -23.13
CA TYR A 233 -12.00 19.35 -22.83
C TYR A 233 -12.81 18.99 -24.07
N LEU A 234 -13.69 18.01 -23.93
CA LEU A 234 -14.44 17.44 -25.05
C LEU A 234 -15.92 17.82 -24.92
N PRO A 235 -16.45 18.68 -25.81
CA PRO A 235 -17.84 19.10 -25.76
C PRO A 235 -18.75 17.98 -26.28
N PRO A 236 -19.63 17.39 -25.44
CA PRO A 236 -20.49 16.29 -25.87
C PRO A 236 -21.58 16.73 -26.84
N ASP A 237 -22.01 17.99 -26.75
CA ASP A 237 -23.17 18.52 -27.46
C ASP A 237 -22.78 19.33 -28.71
N ALA A 238 -21.48 19.57 -28.93
CA ALA A 238 -21.00 20.36 -30.07
C ALA A 238 -21.08 19.58 -31.40
N GLY A 239 -21.51 20.29 -32.45
CA GLY A 239 -21.43 19.88 -33.85
C GLY A 239 -20.01 19.92 -34.43
N PRO A 240 -19.76 19.27 -35.59
CA PRO A 240 -18.41 19.06 -36.14
C PRO A 240 -17.55 20.32 -36.32
N HIS A 241 -18.18 21.47 -36.56
CA HIS A 241 -17.51 22.76 -36.80
C HIS A 241 -17.54 23.70 -35.59
N GLU A 242 -18.16 23.31 -34.49
CA GLU A 242 -18.39 24.19 -33.33
C GLU A 242 -17.23 24.15 -32.33
N SER A 243 -16.32 23.19 -32.46
CA SER A 243 -15.14 23.10 -31.60
C SER A 243 -13.98 22.39 -32.27
N LYS A 244 -12.75 22.82 -31.94
CA LYS A 244 -11.49 22.19 -32.36
C LYS A 244 -11.49 20.66 -32.21
N TYR A 245 -12.11 20.12 -31.16
CA TYR A 245 -12.13 18.69 -30.90
C TYR A 245 -13.43 17.99 -31.31
N ALA A 246 -14.45 18.72 -31.76
CA ALA A 246 -15.69 18.11 -32.23
C ALA A 246 -15.49 17.33 -33.52
N ALA A 247 -14.57 17.75 -34.39
CA ALA A 247 -14.18 17.01 -35.59
C ALA A 247 -13.63 15.60 -35.31
N PHE A 248 -13.11 15.35 -34.10
CA PHE A 248 -12.59 14.03 -33.70
C PHE A 248 -13.67 13.11 -33.11
N LYS A 249 -14.91 13.58 -32.97
CA LYS A 249 -16.03 12.81 -32.41
C LYS A 249 -16.42 11.68 -33.37
N GLU A 250 -16.38 10.45 -32.89
CA GLU A 250 -16.62 9.21 -33.64
C GLU A 250 -15.79 9.12 -34.95
N ALA A 251 -14.64 9.81 -35.01
CA ALA A 251 -13.73 9.83 -36.15
C ALA A 251 -12.90 8.53 -36.28
N TRP A 252 -13.59 7.38 -36.27
CA TRP A 252 -12.97 6.04 -36.42
C TRP A 252 -12.28 5.85 -37.75
N HIS A 253 -12.69 6.59 -38.79
CA HIS A 253 -12.04 6.62 -40.10
C HIS A 253 -10.55 7.02 -40.01
N LEU A 254 -10.12 7.75 -38.97
CA LEU A 254 -8.71 8.07 -38.78
C LEU A 254 -7.84 6.83 -38.48
N LEU A 255 -8.44 5.69 -38.15
CA LEU A 255 -7.75 4.43 -37.88
C LEU A 255 -7.81 3.44 -39.06
N THR A 256 -8.47 3.78 -40.17
CA THR A 256 -8.64 2.87 -41.32
C THR A 256 -7.38 2.78 -42.19
N ASP A 257 -6.54 3.80 -42.18
CA ASP A 257 -5.29 3.78 -42.93
C ASP A 257 -4.30 2.86 -42.24
N ARG A 258 -3.87 1.79 -42.92
CA ARG A 258 -2.95 0.82 -42.33
C ARG A 258 -1.58 1.47 -42.18
N LYS A 259 -1.05 1.50 -40.97
CA LYS A 259 0.34 1.93 -40.76
C LYS A 259 1.25 0.91 -41.42
N GLN A 260 1.94 1.28 -42.49
CA GLN A 260 3.05 0.48 -43.01
C GLN A 260 4.10 0.42 -41.91
N THR A 261 4.24 -0.73 -41.27
CA THR A 261 5.40 -1.02 -40.41
C THR A 261 6.63 -0.94 -41.31
N GLN A 262 7.38 0.16 -41.23
CA GLN A 262 8.74 0.18 -41.75
C GLN A 262 9.48 -0.97 -41.06
N GLY A 263 9.93 -1.92 -41.87
CA GLY A 263 10.72 -3.04 -41.42
C GLY A 263 11.95 -2.52 -40.71
N VAL A 264 12.13 -2.95 -39.46
CA VAL A 264 13.46 -2.99 -38.87
C VAL A 264 14.14 -4.17 -39.55
N SER A 265 14.93 -3.87 -40.59
CA SER A 265 16.03 -4.74 -41.02
C SER A 265 17.19 -4.58 -40.06
#